data_AF-A0A2M7BTY3-F1
#
_entry.id   AF-A0A2M7BTY3-F1
#
_cell.length_a   1.000
_cell.length_b   1.000
_cell.length_c   1.000
_cell.angle_alpha   90.00
_cell.angle_beta   90.00
_cell.angle_gamma   90.00
#
_symmetry.space_group_name_H-M   'P 1'
#
loop_
_entity.id
_entity.type
_entity.pdbx_description
1 polymer ?
#
loop_
_entity_poly.entity_id
_entity_poly.type
_entity_poly.pdbx_seq_one_letter_code
_entity_poly.pdbx_strand_id
1 'polypeptide(L)'
;KKSGGLVSVQILDEAECKKLGMGAFLCVGQGSDKKSEFIVLHYKGKGTKKLALIGKSITFDTGGLSLKPGDSMMDMKLDMAGGATILGIFEYLASQHPEIFAFSDV
;
A
#
# COMPACT_ATOMS: atom_id res chain seq x y z
N LYS A 1 -12.64 2.84 -13.98
CA LYS A 1 -13.69 3.46 -14.83
C LYS A 1 -14.78 4.22 -14.05
N LYS A 2 -14.75 4.34 -12.71
CA LYS A 2 -15.76 5.09 -11.93
C LYS A 2 -15.26 6.33 -11.15
N SER A 3 -13.95 6.62 -11.09
CA SER A 3 -13.43 7.71 -10.23
C SER A 3 -13.68 9.13 -10.73
N GLY A 4 -14.26 9.32 -11.92
CA GLY A 4 -14.36 10.65 -12.55
C GLY A 4 -13.01 11.35 -12.76
N GLY A 5 -11.87 10.61 -12.70
CA GLY A 5 -10.52 11.16 -12.74
C GLY A 5 -10.01 11.73 -11.40
N LEU A 6 -10.76 11.56 -10.30
CA LEU A 6 -10.40 12.11 -8.98
C LEU A 6 -9.35 11.28 -8.24
N VAL A 7 -9.15 10.02 -8.64
CA VAL A 7 -8.12 9.14 -8.07
C VAL A 7 -6.99 8.95 -9.07
N SER A 8 -5.76 9.21 -8.63
CA SER A 8 -4.53 8.89 -9.37
C SER A 8 -3.67 7.88 -8.58
N VAL A 9 -2.90 7.09 -9.31
CA VAL A 9 -2.01 6.07 -8.77
C VAL A 9 -0.59 6.35 -9.26
N GLN A 10 0.37 6.32 -8.35
CA GLN A 10 1.79 6.28 -8.64
C GLN A 10 2.35 5.00 -8.01
N ILE A 11 3.21 4.31 -8.75
CA ILE A 11 3.90 3.11 -8.26
C ILE A 11 5.38 3.42 -8.35
N LEU A 12 6.09 3.28 -7.23
CA LEU A 12 7.54 3.41 -7.18
C LEU A 12 8.16 2.02 -7.19
N ASP A 13 9.11 1.82 -8.09
CA ASP A 13 9.93 0.61 -8.11
C ASP A 13 11.09 0.64 -7.10
N GLU A 14 11.82 -0.45 -6.98
CA GLU A 14 12.96 -0.56 -6.07
C GLU A 14 14.06 0.48 -6.34
N ALA A 15 14.26 0.89 -7.60
CA ALA A 15 15.27 1.86 -7.96
C ALA A 15 14.86 3.28 -7.55
N GLU A 16 13.58 3.63 -7.72
CA GLU A 16 12.98 4.86 -7.23
C GLU A 16 13.01 4.92 -5.70
N CYS A 17 12.57 3.85 -5.02
CA CYS A 17 12.65 3.74 -3.57
C CYS A 17 14.09 3.85 -3.04
N LYS A 18 15.08 3.30 -3.77
CA LYS A 18 16.50 3.41 -3.41
C LYS A 18 16.99 4.85 -3.51
N LYS A 19 16.60 5.59 -4.56
CA LYS A 19 16.94 7.02 -4.71
C LYS A 19 16.34 7.88 -3.59
N LEU A 20 15.17 7.49 -3.09
CA LEU A 20 14.48 8.15 -1.97
C LEU A 20 15.02 7.73 -0.58
N GLY A 21 16.02 6.84 -0.52
CA GLY A 21 16.62 6.41 0.75
C GLY A 21 15.75 5.46 1.58
N MET A 22 14.80 4.76 0.94
CA MET A 22 13.85 3.85 1.60
C MET A 22 14.49 2.49 1.95
N GLY A 23 15.67 2.50 2.58
CA GLY A 23 16.46 1.30 2.85
C GLY A 23 15.74 0.26 3.70
N ALA A 24 15.00 0.69 4.73
CA ALA A 24 14.23 -0.23 5.58
C ALA A 24 13.15 -1.00 4.78
N PHE A 25 12.46 -0.31 3.87
CA PHE A 25 11.45 -0.93 3.00
C PHE A 25 12.09 -1.95 2.04
N LEU A 26 13.18 -1.55 1.37
CA LEU A 26 13.89 -2.41 0.43
C LEU A 26 14.49 -3.66 1.10
N CYS A 27 15.05 -3.51 2.30
CA CYS A 27 15.66 -4.63 3.04
C CYS A 27 14.66 -5.74 3.38
N VAL A 28 13.36 -5.42 3.55
CA VAL A 28 12.33 -6.44 3.86
C VAL A 28 12.04 -7.30 2.63
N GLY A 29 11.91 -6.68 1.45
CA GLY A 29 11.53 -7.39 0.22
C GLY A 29 12.69 -8.06 -0.53
N GLN A 30 13.94 -7.67 -0.27
CA GLN A 30 15.11 -8.12 -1.04
C GLN A 30 15.33 -9.65 -1.10
N GLY A 31 14.71 -10.41 -0.18
CA GLY A 31 14.78 -11.87 -0.16
C GLY A 31 13.73 -12.58 -1.02
N SER A 32 12.85 -11.85 -1.68
CA SER A 32 11.75 -12.36 -2.50
C SER A 32 12.06 -12.24 -4.00
N ASP A 33 11.65 -13.23 -4.80
CA ASP A 33 11.67 -13.14 -6.26
C ASP A 33 10.63 -12.13 -6.81
N LYS A 34 9.63 -11.78 -5.98
CA LYS A 34 8.69 -10.70 -6.26
C LYS A 34 9.27 -9.40 -5.74
N LYS A 35 9.57 -8.49 -6.67
CA LYS A 35 10.12 -7.16 -6.39
C LYS A 35 9.18 -6.33 -5.53
N SER A 36 9.75 -5.49 -4.68
CA SER A 36 8.98 -4.53 -3.88
C SER A 36 8.45 -3.39 -4.74
N GLU A 37 7.18 -3.04 -4.53
CA GLU A 37 6.53 -1.87 -5.12
C GLU A 37 5.92 -1.02 -4.00
N PHE A 38 6.06 0.30 -4.10
CA PHE A 38 5.45 1.24 -3.16
C PHE A 38 4.34 2.00 -3.87
N ILE A 39 3.09 1.81 -3.44
CA ILE A 39 1.93 2.32 -4.17
C ILE A 39 1.39 3.56 -3.47
N VAL A 40 1.38 4.69 -4.19
CA VAL A 40 0.82 5.95 -3.71
C VAL A 40 -0.51 6.22 -4.42
N LEU A 41 -1.59 6.33 -3.65
CA LEU A 41 -2.90 6.70 -4.16
C LEU A 41 -3.23 8.12 -3.72
N HIS A 42 -3.74 8.94 -4.64
CA HIS A 42 -4.22 10.29 -4.35
C HIS A 42 -5.67 10.43 -4.74
N TYR A 43 -6.49 10.95 -3.82
CA TYR A 43 -7.87 11.33 -4.06
C TYR A 43 -8.04 12.85 -3.88
N LYS A 44 -8.48 13.52 -4.96
CA LYS A 44 -8.67 14.96 -5.04
C LYS A 44 -10.16 15.35 -4.94
N GLY A 45 -10.73 15.23 -3.74
CA GLY A 45 -12.07 15.77 -3.46
C GLY A 45 -12.09 17.30 -3.36
N LYS A 46 -13.27 17.88 -3.13
CA LYS A 46 -13.47 19.34 -3.07
C LYS A 46 -13.24 19.96 -1.67
N GLY A 47 -12.95 19.14 -0.66
CA GLY A 47 -12.78 19.60 0.72
C GLY A 47 -11.45 20.28 1.00
N THR A 48 -11.27 20.77 2.23
CA THR A 48 -9.99 21.35 2.69
C THR A 48 -9.24 20.45 3.67
N LYS A 49 -9.93 19.46 4.26
CA LYS A 49 -9.34 18.47 5.17
C LYS A 49 -8.45 17.50 4.40
N LYS A 50 -7.24 17.30 4.90
CA LYS A 50 -6.26 16.34 4.36
C LYS A 50 -6.15 15.14 5.29
N LEU A 51 -6.19 13.94 4.73
CA LEU A 51 -6.03 12.67 5.43
C LEU A 51 -4.91 11.85 4.79
N ALA A 52 -4.03 11.31 5.62
CA ALA A 52 -3.01 10.34 5.24
C ALA A 52 -3.44 8.96 5.73
N LEU A 53 -3.43 7.96 4.86
CA LEU A 53 -3.68 6.57 5.22
C LEU A 53 -2.46 5.73 4.86
N ILE A 54 -1.95 4.92 5.79
CA ILE A 54 -0.79 4.06 5.52
C ILE A 54 -1.18 2.62 5.84
N GLY A 55 -1.03 1.74 4.86
CA GLY A 55 -1.46 0.35 4.91
C GLY A 55 -0.27 -0.57 4.81
N LYS A 56 -0.09 -1.47 5.78
CA LYS A 56 0.87 -2.56 5.64
C LYS A 56 0.39 -3.51 4.54
N SER A 57 1.29 -3.82 3.60
CA SER A 57 0.98 -4.63 2.40
C SER A 57 1.99 -5.77 2.17
N ILE A 58 2.38 -6.46 3.25
CA ILE A 58 3.23 -7.66 3.11
C ILE A 58 2.36 -8.79 2.56
N THR A 59 2.53 -9.10 1.27
CA THR A 59 1.66 -10.04 0.55
C THR A 59 1.74 -11.47 1.08
N PHE A 60 2.89 -11.85 1.65
CA PHE A 60 3.06 -13.05 2.45
C PHE A 60 4.24 -12.88 3.41
N ASP A 61 4.05 -13.17 4.69
CA ASP A 61 5.10 -13.06 5.72
C ASP A 61 5.57 -14.44 6.20
N THR A 62 6.73 -14.89 5.71
CA THR A 62 7.38 -16.12 6.20
C THR A 62 8.13 -15.89 7.52
N GLY A 63 8.37 -14.64 7.91
CA GLY A 63 9.32 -14.23 8.95
C GLY A 63 10.75 -13.98 8.44
N GLY A 64 11.05 -14.28 7.17
CA GLY A 64 12.39 -14.16 6.61
C GLY A 64 13.37 -15.18 7.19
N LEU A 65 14.60 -14.75 7.50
CA LEU A 65 15.59 -15.62 8.16
C LEU A 65 15.11 -16.11 9.54
N SER A 66 14.33 -15.29 10.24
CA SER A 66 13.63 -15.66 11.47
C SER A 66 12.33 -16.37 11.11
N LEU A 67 12.45 -17.54 10.49
CA LEU A 67 11.35 -18.29 9.90
C LEU A 67 10.27 -18.61 10.94
N LYS A 68 9.02 -18.31 10.60
CA LYS A 68 7.87 -18.70 11.43
C LYS A 68 7.68 -20.22 11.42
N PRO A 69 7.17 -20.82 12.52
CA PRO A 69 6.63 -22.18 12.49
C PRO A 69 5.50 -22.31 11.44
N GLY A 70 5.32 -23.50 10.87
CA GLY A 70 4.39 -23.74 9.77
C GLY A 70 2.95 -23.31 10.08
N ASP A 71 2.43 -23.68 11.25
CA ASP A 71 1.06 -23.34 11.67
C ASP A 71 0.86 -21.81 11.77
N SER A 72 1.88 -21.07 12.19
CA SER A 72 1.85 -19.61 12.28
C SER A 72 1.93 -18.91 10.92
N MET A 73 2.19 -19.65 9.84
CA MET A 73 2.37 -19.09 8.49
C MET A 73 1.10 -19.19 7.62
N MET A 74 0.15 -20.07 7.99
CA MET A 74 -1.04 -20.37 7.19
C MET A 74 -1.87 -19.14 6.80
N ASP A 75 -2.01 -18.19 7.73
CA ASP A 75 -2.81 -16.98 7.53
C ASP A 75 -1.99 -15.76 7.13
N MET A 76 -0.67 -15.89 6.91
CA MET A 76 0.21 -14.75 6.63
C MET A 76 0.01 -14.12 5.25
N LYS A 77 -0.84 -14.71 4.40
CA LYS A 77 -1.43 -14.03 3.23
C LYS A 77 -2.30 -12.81 3.62
N LEU A 78 -2.77 -12.75 4.86
CA LEU A 78 -3.56 -11.65 5.40
C LEU A 78 -2.70 -10.49 5.93
N ASP A 79 -1.37 -10.62 5.90
CA ASP A 79 -0.45 -9.60 6.41
C ASP A 79 -0.37 -8.33 5.51
N MET A 80 -1.19 -8.31 4.46
CA MET A 80 -1.47 -7.19 3.56
C MET A 80 -2.88 -6.60 3.74
N ALA A 81 -3.65 -7.04 4.75
CA ALA A 81 -5.02 -6.57 4.96
C ALA A 81 -5.13 -5.06 5.19
N GLY A 82 -4.07 -4.42 5.71
CA GLY A 82 -3.99 -2.96 5.82
C GLY A 82 -4.04 -2.28 4.46
N GLY A 83 -3.19 -2.72 3.53
CA GLY A 83 -3.22 -2.26 2.14
C GLY A 83 -4.55 -2.54 1.43
N ALA A 84 -5.09 -3.75 1.60
CA ALA A 84 -6.40 -4.11 1.06
C ALA A 84 -7.52 -3.19 1.57
N THR A 85 -7.48 -2.83 2.86
CA THR A 85 -8.44 -1.90 3.46
C THR A 85 -8.36 -0.52 2.81
N ILE A 86 -7.15 -0.02 2.57
CA ILE A 86 -6.95 1.28 1.90
C ILE A 86 -7.48 1.24 0.47
N LEU A 87 -7.23 0.17 -0.29
CA LEU A 87 -7.79 0.03 -1.63
C LEU A 87 -9.32 0.08 -1.61
N GLY A 88 -9.96 -0.59 -0.65
CA GLY A 88 -11.41 -0.50 -0.44
C GLY A 88 -11.91 0.91 -0.07
N ILE A 89 -11.15 1.63 0.78
CA ILE A 89 -11.44 3.04 1.08
C ILE A 89 -11.37 3.88 -0.21
N PHE A 90 -10.34 3.72 -1.03
CA PHE A 90 -10.19 4.49 -2.27
C PHE A 90 -11.26 4.14 -3.31
N GLU A 91 -11.71 2.89 -3.36
CA GLU A 91 -12.89 2.50 -4.15
C GLU A 91 -14.15 3.24 -3.67
N TYR A 92 -14.37 3.33 -2.35
CA TYR A 92 -15.46 4.11 -1.77
C TYR A 92 -15.34 5.60 -2.12
N LEU A 93 -14.16 6.22 -1.95
CA LEU A 93 -13.92 7.62 -2.29
C LEU A 93 -14.19 7.91 -3.76
N ALA A 94 -13.75 7.02 -4.65
CA ALA A 94 -13.99 7.09 -6.08
C ALA A 94 -15.46 6.93 -6.48
N SER A 95 -16.33 6.42 -5.59
CA SER A 95 -17.76 6.21 -5.89
C SER A 95 -18.67 7.25 -5.26
N GLN A 96 -18.38 7.69 -4.03
CA GLN A 96 -19.24 8.60 -3.27
C GLN A 96 -18.81 10.07 -3.35
N HIS A 97 -17.59 10.32 -3.82
CA HIS A 97 -17.02 11.66 -3.98
C HIS A 97 -17.13 12.58 -2.74
N PRO A 98 -16.82 12.11 -1.52
CA PRO A 98 -16.90 12.96 -0.33
C PRO A 98 -15.93 14.15 -0.42
N GLU A 99 -16.27 15.23 0.28
CA GLU A 99 -15.47 16.47 0.31
C GLU A 99 -14.26 16.37 1.26
N ILE A 100 -13.32 15.50 0.90
CA ILE A 100 -12.02 15.35 1.58
C ILE A 100 -10.88 15.22 0.56
N PHE A 101 -9.67 15.58 0.97
CA PHE A 101 -8.44 15.16 0.28
C PHE A 101 -7.85 13.97 1.02
N ALA A 102 -7.57 12.89 0.30
CA ALA A 102 -6.90 11.73 0.87
C ALA A 102 -5.67 11.37 0.04
N PHE A 103 -4.59 11.01 0.71
CA PHE A 103 -3.44 10.35 0.10
C PHE A 103 -3.10 9.10 0.91
N SER A 104 -2.56 8.10 0.24
CA SER A 104 -2.15 6.89 0.92
C SER A 104 -0.93 6.24 0.34
N ASP A 105 -0.24 5.53 1.21
CA ASP A 105 0.81 4.59 0.87
C ASP A 105 0.30 3.18 1.19
N VAL A 106 0.40 2.29 0.19
CA VAL A 106 0.02 0.87 0.24
C VAL A 106 1.27 0.05 -0.02
#